data_AF-A0A955N1M6-F1
#
_entry.id   AF-A0A955N1M6-F1
#
_cell.length_a   1.000
_cell.length_b   1.000
_cell.length_c   1.000
_cell.angle_alpha   90.00
_cell.angle_beta   90.00
_cell.angle_gamma   90.00
#
_symmetry.space_group_name_H-M   'P 1'
#
loop_
_entity.id
_entity.type
_entity.pdbx_description
1 polymer ?
#
loop_
_entity_poly.entity_id
_entity_poly.type
_entity_poly.pdbx_seq_one_letter_code
_entity_poly.pdbx_strand_id
1 'polypeptide(L)'
;MLADGGGGTLHLFLDGCAFEDNIASSTHGGGLLVWSPEGAKIIALPDPAEVTIRDSTFARNRSPEDGGGLALIEGSTTVDFRVERTRFQENHAWRGGGLAAGLDIVPILKGDPKGGFSAGLGMRGFVDDSIFVGNRSELIGGAVYLNQSTTEVRRCLFTSNMADEAGGGMAAVDDQTLISNCIFGNPANPGEGNRAYVGGGLYFGVGTYFPFKGDITATDPRAINNLFYDNVAEDGGGAVYLENLDPEFGEFFIGGNVLINNRSATAAGNAMLLFAPGESGVIAFNTMIDNVTTETTLPGLGDFTTVLVSNASSTLFVNNIIANTTISNATAIFDYNTGLISKG
;
A
#
# COMPACT_ATOMS: atom_id res chain seq x y z
N MET A 1 -13.06 -13.24 16.17
CA MET A 1 -14.26 -13.02 17.02
C MET A 1 -15.43 -12.66 16.12
N LEU A 2 -16.63 -13.17 16.40
CA LEU A 2 -17.85 -12.88 15.65
C LEU A 2 -18.62 -11.75 16.36
N ALA A 3 -18.92 -10.67 15.65
CA ALA A 3 -20.02 -9.79 16.05
C ALA A 3 -21.32 -10.52 15.64
N ASP A 4 -21.98 -11.18 16.59
CA ASP A 4 -23.25 -11.83 16.28
C ASP A 4 -24.32 -10.78 15.98
N GLY A 5 -25.31 -11.15 15.17
CA GLY A 5 -26.44 -10.29 14.78
C GLY A 5 -27.39 -9.92 15.93
N GLY A 6 -26.92 -9.94 17.17
CA GLY A 6 -27.64 -9.63 18.41
C GLY A 6 -27.57 -8.15 18.83
N GLY A 7 -27.31 -7.22 17.91
CA GLY A 7 -27.46 -5.77 18.17
C GLY A 7 -26.47 -5.16 19.17
N GLY A 8 -25.33 -5.79 19.41
CA GLY A 8 -24.25 -5.26 20.25
C GLY A 8 -23.03 -4.85 19.41
N THR A 9 -22.44 -3.70 19.73
CA THR A 9 -21.20 -3.21 19.14
C THR A 9 -20.00 -3.97 19.73
N LEU A 10 -19.12 -4.51 18.89
CA LEU A 10 -17.89 -5.15 19.34
C LEU A 10 -16.90 -4.06 19.76
N HIS A 11 -16.42 -4.12 21.01
CA HIS A 11 -15.24 -3.37 21.46
C HIS A 11 -14.16 -4.37 21.88
N LEU A 12 -13.12 -4.51 21.06
CA LEU A 12 -11.97 -5.38 21.33
C LEU A 12 -10.78 -4.52 21.72
N PHE A 13 -10.21 -4.77 22.90
CA PHE A 13 -9.01 -4.11 23.39
C PHE A 13 -7.94 -5.15 23.74
N LEU A 14 -6.79 -5.08 23.07
CA LEU A 14 -5.64 -5.95 23.29
C LEU A 14 -4.42 -5.10 23.62
N ASP A 15 -3.73 -5.45 24.70
CA ASP A 15 -2.61 -4.70 25.26
C ASP A 15 -1.58 -5.66 25.82
N GLY A 16 -0.30 -5.54 25.42
CA GLY A 16 0.74 -6.43 25.90
C GLY A 16 0.58 -7.89 25.46
N CYS A 17 -0.15 -8.15 24.37
CA CYS A 17 -0.49 -9.49 23.92
C CYS A 17 0.52 -10.02 22.90
N ALA A 18 0.73 -11.34 22.87
CA ALA A 18 1.55 -12.02 21.89
C ALA A 18 0.74 -13.11 21.17
N PHE A 19 0.71 -13.04 19.85
CA PHE A 19 0.10 -14.01 18.94
C PHE A 19 1.24 -14.59 18.09
N GLU A 20 1.72 -15.78 18.45
CA GLU A 20 2.88 -16.38 17.80
C GLU A 20 2.59 -17.77 17.25
N ASP A 21 3.16 -18.07 16.09
CA ASP A 21 3.17 -19.41 15.47
C ASP A 21 1.76 -19.98 15.20
N ASN A 22 0.77 -19.10 14.98
CA ASN A 22 -0.60 -19.51 14.67
C ASN A 22 -0.80 -19.73 13.18
N ILE A 23 -1.59 -20.74 12.81
CA ILE A 23 -1.88 -21.09 11.42
C ILE A 23 -3.38 -21.21 11.24
N ALA A 24 -3.97 -20.36 10.40
CA ALA A 24 -5.37 -20.50 10.01
C ALA A 24 -5.51 -21.68 9.02
N SER A 25 -6.49 -22.55 9.26
CA SER A 25 -6.63 -23.80 8.50
C SER A 25 -7.33 -23.64 7.14
N SER A 26 -8.14 -22.59 6.96
CA SER A 26 -8.93 -22.39 5.74
C SER A 26 -9.49 -20.97 5.58
N THR A 27 -9.00 -20.00 6.34
CA THR A 27 -9.58 -18.65 6.40
C THR A 27 -8.51 -17.61 6.65
N HIS A 28 -8.90 -16.35 6.58
CA HIS A 28 -8.18 -15.17 7.03
C HIS A 28 -7.67 -15.21 8.49
N GLY A 29 -6.71 -14.34 8.82
CA GLY A 29 -6.31 -13.98 10.18
C GLY A 29 -5.53 -15.06 10.90
N GLY A 30 -4.27 -15.28 10.49
CA GLY A 30 -3.44 -16.34 11.07
C GLY A 30 -3.25 -16.21 12.57
N GLY A 31 -2.94 -15.00 13.07
CA GLY A 31 -2.88 -14.71 14.51
C GLY A 31 -4.22 -14.27 15.10
N LEU A 32 -4.90 -13.32 14.45
CA LEU A 32 -6.20 -12.81 14.86
C LEU A 32 -7.08 -12.47 13.65
N LEU A 33 -8.31 -12.96 13.68
CA LEU A 33 -9.38 -12.56 12.75
C LEU A 33 -10.46 -11.78 13.50
N VAL A 34 -10.72 -10.56 13.05
CA VAL A 34 -11.96 -9.82 13.34
C VAL A 34 -12.79 -9.78 12.07
N TRP A 35 -14.00 -10.33 12.14
CA TRP A 35 -14.85 -10.48 10.98
C TRP A 35 -16.30 -10.11 11.31
N SER A 36 -16.93 -9.30 10.46
CA SER A 36 -18.38 -9.06 10.48
C SER A 36 -19.07 -9.87 9.36
N PRO A 37 -20.01 -10.77 9.68
CA PRO A 37 -20.63 -11.63 8.67
C PRO A 37 -21.57 -10.85 7.73
N GLU A 38 -21.69 -11.32 6.50
CA GLU A 38 -22.69 -10.84 5.53
C GLU A 38 -24.13 -11.12 5.99
N GLY A 39 -25.04 -10.18 5.74
CA GLY A 39 -26.48 -10.41 5.90
C GLY A 39 -27.16 -9.69 7.06
N ALA A 40 -26.43 -8.99 7.92
CA ALA A 40 -27.04 -7.86 8.63
C ALA A 40 -27.40 -6.84 7.55
N LYS A 41 -28.69 -6.47 7.44
CA LYS A 41 -29.10 -5.41 6.50
C LYS A 41 -28.13 -4.24 6.66
N ILE A 42 -27.70 -3.66 5.53
CA ILE A 42 -27.04 -2.36 5.43
C ILE A 42 -28.00 -1.29 5.97
N ILE A 43 -28.24 -1.34 7.27
CA ILE A 43 -28.73 -0.26 8.08
C ILE A 43 -27.44 0.11 8.77
N ALA A 44 -26.89 1.29 8.47
CA ALA A 44 -25.77 1.84 9.21
C ALA A 44 -26.04 1.60 10.70
N LEU A 45 -25.39 0.57 11.27
CA LEU A 45 -25.51 0.33 12.70
C LEU A 45 -24.91 1.58 13.33
N PRO A 46 -25.61 2.18 14.31
CA PRO A 46 -25.26 3.52 14.78
C PRO A 46 -23.84 3.62 15.33
N ASP A 47 -23.24 2.49 15.75
CA ASP A 47 -21.92 2.44 16.36
C ASP A 47 -21.01 1.44 15.61
N PRO A 48 -19.81 1.86 15.16
CA PRO A 48 -18.84 0.98 14.51
C PRO A 48 -18.24 -0.02 15.50
N ALA A 49 -17.85 -1.20 15.03
CA ALA A 49 -17.02 -2.09 15.84
C ALA A 49 -15.65 -1.44 16.08
N GLU A 50 -15.20 -1.39 17.32
CA GLU A 50 -13.91 -0.81 17.70
C GLU A 50 -12.89 -1.91 18.00
N VAL A 51 -11.74 -1.86 17.34
CA VAL A 51 -10.62 -2.77 17.57
C VAL A 51 -9.38 -1.97 17.91
N THR A 52 -8.96 -2.00 19.17
CA THR A 52 -7.72 -1.36 19.62
C THR A 52 -6.71 -2.41 20.03
N ILE A 53 -5.53 -2.35 19.42
CA ILE A 53 -4.39 -3.21 19.69
C ILE A 53 -3.20 -2.33 19.99
N ARG A 54 -2.57 -2.53 21.14
CA ARG A 54 -1.39 -1.77 21.53
C ARG A 54 -0.33 -2.64 22.17
N ASP A 55 0.92 -2.21 22.05
CA ASP A 55 2.04 -2.78 22.81
C ASP A 55 2.13 -4.32 22.65
N SER A 56 1.77 -4.82 21.47
CA SER A 56 1.52 -6.25 21.20
C SER A 56 2.44 -6.78 20.10
N THR A 57 2.48 -8.11 19.94
CA THR A 57 3.28 -8.79 18.91
C THR A 57 2.45 -9.83 18.16
N PHE A 58 2.56 -9.83 16.83
CA PHE A 58 2.11 -10.88 15.92
C PHE A 58 3.33 -11.43 15.20
N ALA A 59 3.76 -12.65 15.54
CA ALA A 59 4.96 -13.24 14.95
C ALA A 59 4.72 -14.62 14.34
N ARG A 60 5.29 -14.86 13.14
CA ARG A 60 5.32 -16.18 12.49
C ARG A 60 3.93 -16.80 12.30
N ASN A 61 2.91 -15.96 12.16
CA ASN A 61 1.55 -16.43 11.92
C ASN A 61 1.31 -16.60 10.42
N ARG A 62 0.47 -17.58 10.05
CA ARG A 62 0.16 -17.89 8.66
C ARG A 62 -1.34 -17.94 8.40
N SER A 63 -1.75 -17.25 7.34
CA SER A 63 -3.10 -17.29 6.77
C SER A 63 -3.03 -17.78 5.32
N PRO A 64 -3.96 -18.63 4.86
CA PRO A 64 -4.12 -18.94 3.43
C PRO A 64 -4.71 -17.79 2.61
N GLU A 65 -5.34 -16.80 3.26
CA GLU A 65 -6.02 -15.68 2.60
C GLU A 65 -5.42 -14.36 3.12
N ASP A 66 -6.11 -13.64 3.98
CA ASP A 66 -5.67 -12.30 4.37
C ASP A 66 -5.08 -12.28 5.77
N GLY A 67 -4.15 -11.35 6.01
CA GLY A 67 -3.70 -10.99 7.35
C GLY A 67 -3.02 -12.14 8.08
N GLY A 68 -1.76 -12.40 7.75
CA GLY A 68 -1.01 -13.49 8.38
C GLY A 68 -0.96 -13.28 9.89
N GLY A 69 -0.66 -12.06 10.35
CA GLY A 69 -0.78 -11.67 11.74
C GLY A 69 -2.22 -11.29 12.13
N LEU A 70 -2.75 -10.25 11.50
CA LEU A 70 -4.07 -9.68 11.80
C LEU A 70 -4.88 -9.50 10.51
N ALA A 71 -6.09 -10.05 10.48
CA ALA A 71 -7.08 -9.75 9.46
C ALA A 71 -8.29 -9.05 10.08
N LEU A 72 -8.64 -7.91 9.52
CA LEU A 72 -9.84 -7.14 9.83
C LEU A 72 -10.71 -7.09 8.57
N ILE A 73 -11.83 -7.81 8.61
CA ILE A 73 -12.64 -8.05 7.41
C ILE A 73 -14.07 -7.60 7.65
N GLU A 74 -14.53 -6.69 6.80
CA GLU A 74 -15.89 -6.15 6.83
C GLU A 74 -16.80 -6.89 5.83
N GLY A 75 -17.99 -7.29 6.30
CA GLY A 75 -19.09 -7.80 5.47
C GLY A 75 -20.41 -7.03 5.61
N SER A 76 -20.61 -6.22 6.65
CA SER A 76 -21.87 -5.45 6.83
C SER A 76 -21.85 -4.23 7.78
N THR A 77 -20.78 -3.99 8.55
CA THR A 77 -20.68 -2.88 9.51
C THR A 77 -19.28 -2.28 9.55
N THR A 78 -19.20 -0.96 9.72
CA THR A 78 -17.95 -0.21 9.80
C THR A 78 -17.10 -0.69 10.98
N VAL A 79 -15.81 -0.90 10.73
CA VAL A 79 -14.82 -1.22 11.76
C VAL A 79 -13.84 -0.06 11.90
N ASP A 80 -13.79 0.51 13.09
CA ASP A 80 -12.78 1.49 13.50
C ASP A 80 -11.65 0.73 14.20
N PHE A 81 -10.45 0.72 13.61
CA PHE A 81 -9.31 0.02 14.17
C PHE A 81 -8.14 0.94 14.48
N ARG A 82 -7.47 0.66 15.61
CA ARG A 82 -6.28 1.36 16.08
C ARG A 82 -5.21 0.33 16.45
N VAL A 83 -4.08 0.38 15.76
CA VAL A 83 -2.90 -0.45 16.02
C VAL A 83 -1.73 0.45 16.38
N GLU A 84 -1.24 0.33 17.60
CA GLU A 84 -0.16 1.18 18.12
C GLU A 84 0.98 0.37 18.71
N ARG A 85 2.23 0.81 18.55
CA ARG A 85 3.39 0.21 19.25
C ARG A 85 3.42 -1.32 19.12
N THR A 86 2.99 -1.81 17.97
CA THR A 86 2.77 -3.23 17.74
C THR A 86 3.76 -3.75 16.71
N ARG A 87 4.24 -4.96 16.92
CA ARG A 87 5.21 -5.60 16.04
C ARG A 87 4.56 -6.73 15.25
N PHE A 88 4.64 -6.65 13.92
CA PHE A 88 4.30 -7.72 12.99
C PHE A 88 5.59 -8.28 12.40
N GLN A 89 5.93 -9.51 12.75
CA GLN A 89 7.18 -10.14 12.33
C GLN A 89 6.95 -11.48 11.63
N GLU A 90 7.56 -11.67 10.46
CA GLU A 90 7.63 -12.98 9.80
C GLU A 90 6.26 -13.64 9.56
N ASN A 91 5.20 -12.84 9.44
CA ASN A 91 3.87 -13.36 9.17
C ASN A 91 3.69 -13.59 7.67
N HIS A 92 2.81 -14.51 7.30
CA HIS A 92 2.62 -14.95 5.93
C HIS A 92 1.15 -15.03 5.54
N ALA A 93 0.78 -14.46 4.39
CA ALA A 93 -0.59 -14.47 3.88
C ALA A 93 -0.65 -14.55 2.34
N TRP A 94 -1.84 -14.66 1.78
CA TRP A 94 -2.09 -14.34 0.37
C TRP A 94 -2.05 -12.82 0.15
N ARG A 95 -2.75 -12.03 0.99
CA ARG A 95 -2.64 -10.56 1.00
C ARG A 95 -2.38 -10.05 2.42
N GLY A 96 -1.53 -9.03 2.56
CA GLY A 96 -1.25 -8.43 3.87
C GLY A 96 -0.55 -9.39 4.81
N GLY A 97 0.73 -9.69 4.56
CA GLY A 97 1.47 -10.70 5.34
C GLY A 97 1.37 -10.47 6.85
N GLY A 98 1.53 -9.22 7.31
CA GLY A 98 1.35 -8.83 8.70
C GLY A 98 -0.09 -8.45 9.03
N LEU A 99 -0.64 -7.47 8.31
CA LEU A 99 -1.97 -6.90 8.53
C LEU A 99 -2.71 -6.82 7.20
N ALA A 100 -3.96 -7.26 7.20
CA ALA A 100 -4.92 -6.96 6.15
C ALA A 100 -6.17 -6.30 6.75
N ALA A 101 -6.59 -5.17 6.19
CA ALA A 101 -7.82 -4.50 6.57
C ALA A 101 -8.59 -4.05 5.33
N GLY A 102 -9.86 -4.45 5.23
CA GLY A 102 -10.74 -4.04 4.15
C GLY A 102 -11.96 -4.92 3.99
N LEU A 103 -12.69 -4.70 2.90
CA LEU A 103 -13.87 -5.48 2.54
C LEU A 103 -13.47 -6.86 1.99
N ASP A 104 -14.18 -7.91 2.42
CA ASP A 104 -14.03 -9.24 1.83
C ASP A 104 -14.61 -9.20 0.41
N ILE A 105 -13.73 -9.19 -0.59
CA ILE A 105 -14.16 -9.47 -1.96
C ILE A 105 -14.04 -10.98 -2.19
N VAL A 106 -14.85 -11.76 -1.48
CA VAL A 106 -15.31 -13.04 -2.04
C VAL A 106 -15.95 -12.68 -3.40
N PRO A 107 -15.81 -13.46 -4.48
CA PRO A 107 -16.31 -13.14 -5.84
C PRO A 107 -17.85 -13.06 -6.01
N ILE A 108 -18.53 -12.47 -5.04
CA ILE A 108 -19.85 -11.88 -5.09
C ILE A 108 -19.56 -10.43 -5.49
N LEU A 109 -19.49 -10.09 -6.77
CA LEU A 109 -20.65 -9.63 -7.53
C LEU A 109 -20.34 -9.75 -9.04
N LYS A 110 -20.41 -10.97 -9.59
CA LYS A 110 -20.78 -11.13 -11.01
C LYS A 110 -22.25 -10.72 -11.20
N GLY A 111 -22.58 -9.43 -11.07
CA GLY A 111 -23.92 -8.97 -11.43
C GLY A 111 -24.49 -7.74 -10.71
N ASP A 112 -23.83 -7.15 -9.72
CA ASP A 112 -24.26 -5.84 -9.22
C ASP A 112 -23.29 -4.75 -9.70
N PRO A 113 -23.68 -3.94 -10.70
CA PRO A 113 -22.88 -2.83 -11.18
C PRO A 113 -22.76 -1.68 -10.16
N LYS A 114 -23.24 -1.87 -8.92
CA LYS A 114 -23.13 -0.93 -7.80
C LYS A 114 -22.35 -1.50 -6.60
N GLY A 115 -21.46 -2.46 -6.81
CA GLY A 115 -20.45 -2.86 -5.81
C GLY A 115 -19.43 -1.77 -5.44
N GLY A 116 -19.76 -0.51 -5.73
CA GLY A 116 -19.01 0.66 -5.31
C GLY A 116 -19.46 1.07 -3.91
N PHE A 117 -18.49 1.49 -3.12
CA PHE A 117 -18.64 2.30 -1.92
C PHE A 117 -19.95 3.10 -1.94
N SER A 118 -21.00 2.62 -1.25
CA SER A 118 -22.08 3.52 -0.92
C SER A 118 -21.48 4.48 0.09
N ALA A 119 -21.21 5.71 -0.34
CA ALA A 119 -20.59 6.79 0.43
C ALA A 119 -20.86 6.67 1.94
N GLY A 120 -19.88 6.15 2.70
CA GLY A 120 -19.97 5.92 4.14
C GLY A 120 -19.73 4.50 4.64
N LEU A 121 -19.46 3.51 3.78
CA LEU A 121 -19.09 2.14 4.16
C LEU A 121 -17.61 1.87 3.83
N GLY A 122 -16.73 2.17 4.77
CA GLY A 122 -15.31 1.79 4.71
C GLY A 122 -14.70 1.82 6.10
N MET A 123 -13.77 0.91 6.36
CA MET A 123 -13.05 0.83 7.62
C MET A 123 -12.27 2.12 7.90
N ARG A 124 -12.22 2.55 9.16
CA ARG A 124 -11.36 3.66 9.58
C ARG A 124 -10.17 3.12 10.35
N GLY A 125 -8.99 3.29 9.78
CA GLY A 125 -7.77 2.73 10.33
C GLY A 125 -6.85 3.77 10.93
N PHE A 126 -6.17 3.39 12.00
CA PHE A 126 -5.05 4.14 12.53
C PHE A 126 -3.92 3.19 12.91
N VAL A 127 -2.81 3.24 12.17
CA VAL A 127 -1.61 2.45 12.46
C VAL A 127 -0.47 3.40 12.82
N ASP A 128 0.03 3.29 14.04
CA ASP A 128 0.99 4.23 14.60
C ASP A 128 2.14 3.55 15.31
N ASP A 129 3.34 4.09 15.14
CA ASP A 129 4.54 3.69 15.90
C ASP A 129 4.77 2.17 15.90
N SER A 130 4.46 1.52 14.77
CA SER A 130 4.42 0.07 14.65
C SER A 130 5.50 -0.44 13.69
N ILE A 131 5.94 -1.68 13.90
CA ILE A 131 7.05 -2.28 13.17
C ILE A 131 6.56 -3.49 12.39
N PHE A 132 6.81 -3.49 11.09
CA PHE A 132 6.53 -4.58 10.17
C PHE A 132 7.85 -5.09 9.59
N VAL A 133 8.22 -6.33 9.93
CA VAL A 133 9.50 -6.91 9.51
C VAL A 133 9.37 -8.33 9.00
N GLY A 134 9.97 -8.61 7.84
CA GLY A 134 10.06 -9.98 7.32
C GLY A 134 8.70 -10.59 6.95
N ASN A 135 7.63 -9.80 6.84
CA ASN A 135 6.31 -10.32 6.49
C ASN A 135 6.24 -10.58 4.99
N ARG A 136 5.46 -11.59 4.59
CA ARG A 136 5.33 -12.02 3.21
C ARG A 136 3.87 -12.17 2.77
N SER A 137 3.57 -11.71 1.56
CA SER A 137 2.31 -11.99 0.86
C SER A 137 2.56 -12.68 -0.48
N GLU A 138 1.72 -13.66 -0.84
CA GLU A 138 1.76 -14.32 -2.17
C GLU A 138 1.17 -13.45 -3.29
N LEU A 139 0.47 -12.36 -2.95
CA LEU A 139 -0.10 -11.44 -3.93
C LEU A 139 0.36 -10.00 -3.65
N ILE A 140 -0.32 -9.27 -2.77
CA ILE A 140 -0.08 -7.84 -2.53
C ILE A 140 0.00 -7.49 -1.06
N GLY A 141 0.75 -6.42 -0.76
CA GLY A 141 0.92 -5.90 0.59
C GLY A 141 1.76 -6.84 1.44
N GLY A 142 3.08 -6.89 1.18
CA GLY A 142 3.96 -7.85 1.83
C GLY A 142 3.88 -7.80 3.34
N ALA A 143 3.78 -6.60 3.92
CA ALA A 143 3.41 -6.41 5.32
C ALA A 143 1.95 -5.97 5.50
N VAL A 144 1.52 -4.92 4.82
CA VAL A 144 0.19 -4.34 5.03
C VAL A 144 -0.59 -4.31 3.71
N TYR A 145 -1.82 -4.81 3.75
CA TYR A 145 -2.80 -4.66 2.69
C TYR A 145 -4.01 -3.88 3.21
N LEU A 146 -4.32 -2.77 2.54
CA LEU A 146 -5.51 -1.94 2.80
C LEU A 146 -6.37 -1.92 1.55
N ASN A 147 -7.68 -2.09 1.75
CA ASN A 147 -8.65 -2.09 0.66
C ASN A 147 -9.92 -1.35 1.08
N GLN A 148 -10.33 -0.35 0.29
CA GLN A 148 -11.58 0.39 0.52
C GLN A 148 -11.72 0.92 1.95
N SER A 149 -10.62 1.44 2.52
CA SER A 149 -10.57 2.00 3.86
C SER A 149 -10.22 3.51 3.84
N THR A 150 -10.29 4.13 5.01
CA THR A 150 -9.72 5.44 5.29
C THR A 150 -8.74 5.28 6.45
N THR A 151 -7.47 5.07 6.12
CA THR A 151 -6.45 4.70 7.12
C THR A 151 -5.34 5.76 7.23
N GLU A 152 -4.99 6.16 8.45
CA GLU A 152 -3.76 6.91 8.71
C GLU A 152 -2.67 5.94 9.18
N VAL A 153 -1.57 5.86 8.41
CA VAL A 153 -0.37 5.08 8.77
C VAL A 153 0.76 6.06 9.04
N ARG A 154 1.30 6.07 10.26
CA ARG A 154 2.35 7.03 10.60
C ARG A 154 3.40 6.48 11.56
N ARG A 155 4.63 7.02 11.45
CA ARG A 155 5.76 6.62 12.32
C ARG A 155 6.01 5.12 12.36
N CYS A 156 5.68 4.43 11.27
CA CYS A 156 5.88 3.00 11.15
C CYS A 156 7.19 2.68 10.45
N LEU A 157 7.74 1.52 10.75
CA LEU A 157 8.91 0.94 10.08
C LEU A 157 8.49 -0.31 9.31
N PHE A 158 8.78 -0.35 8.01
CA PHE A 158 8.57 -1.49 7.13
C PHE A 158 9.93 -1.96 6.61
N THR A 159 10.43 -3.10 7.05
CA THR A 159 11.75 -3.60 6.62
C THR A 159 11.71 -5.08 6.22
N SER A 160 12.41 -5.44 5.16
CA SER A 160 12.54 -6.82 4.65
C SER A 160 11.20 -7.53 4.40
N ASN A 161 10.14 -6.77 4.11
CA ASN A 161 8.86 -7.35 3.73
C ASN A 161 8.84 -7.66 2.23
N MET A 162 8.04 -8.66 1.83
CA MET A 162 8.01 -9.14 0.45
C MET A 162 6.59 -9.43 -0.03
N ALA A 163 6.23 -8.91 -1.20
CA ALA A 163 5.06 -9.34 -1.95
C ALA A 163 5.52 -9.99 -3.25
N ASP A 164 4.81 -11.01 -3.74
CA ASP A 164 5.15 -11.59 -5.05
C ASP A 164 4.69 -10.66 -6.20
N GLU A 165 3.62 -9.86 -6.03
CA GLU A 165 3.13 -8.93 -7.07
C GLU A 165 3.38 -7.46 -6.71
N ALA A 166 2.73 -6.91 -5.68
CA ALA A 166 2.75 -5.45 -5.47
C ALA A 166 2.85 -5.01 -4.01
N GLY A 167 3.58 -3.91 -3.78
CA GLY A 167 3.62 -3.25 -2.47
C GLY A 167 4.39 -4.09 -1.44
N GLY A 168 5.70 -4.20 -1.60
CA GLY A 168 6.53 -5.08 -0.77
C GLY A 168 6.43 -4.73 0.72
N GLY A 169 6.43 -3.45 1.06
CA GLY A 169 6.07 -2.98 2.40
C GLY A 169 4.56 -2.89 2.58
N MET A 170 3.90 -2.13 1.71
CA MET A 170 2.46 -1.88 1.82
C MET A 170 1.78 -1.73 0.47
N ALA A 171 0.56 -2.22 0.36
CA ALA A 171 -0.36 -1.96 -0.74
C ALA A 171 -1.66 -1.36 -0.20
N ALA A 172 -2.09 -0.23 -0.78
CA ALA A 172 -3.39 0.36 -0.52
C ALA A 172 -4.16 0.46 -1.85
N VAL A 173 -5.34 -0.16 -1.87
CA VAL A 173 -6.16 -0.31 -3.08
C VAL A 173 -7.51 0.34 -2.85
N ASP A 174 -7.95 1.18 -3.79
CA ASP A 174 -9.26 1.82 -3.72
C ASP A 174 -9.49 2.59 -2.40
N ASP A 175 -8.45 3.27 -1.92
CA ASP A 175 -8.32 3.74 -0.53
C ASP A 175 -8.05 5.25 -0.43
N GLN A 176 -8.36 5.83 0.74
CA GLN A 176 -8.03 7.21 1.11
C GLN A 176 -6.92 7.27 2.17
N THR A 177 -5.92 6.39 2.03
CA THR A 177 -4.85 6.24 3.02
C THR A 177 -3.90 7.45 3.03
N LEU A 178 -3.65 7.99 4.23
CA LEU A 178 -2.57 8.92 4.50
C LEU A 178 -1.40 8.19 5.15
N ILE A 179 -0.25 8.19 4.46
CA ILE A 179 1.01 7.62 4.95
C ILE A 179 1.94 8.78 5.30
N SER A 180 2.38 8.87 6.55
CA SER A 180 3.30 9.94 6.92
C SER A 180 4.36 9.61 7.95
N ASN A 181 5.55 10.18 7.78
CA ASN A 181 6.67 9.99 8.72
C ASN A 181 7.04 8.51 8.93
N CYS A 182 6.82 7.67 7.92
CA CYS A 182 7.18 6.25 7.94
C CYS A 182 8.55 6.02 7.29
N ILE A 183 9.15 4.87 7.59
CA ILE A 183 10.37 4.39 6.96
C ILE A 183 10.06 3.05 6.27
N PHE A 184 10.28 3.00 4.96
CA PHE A 184 10.25 1.79 4.15
C PHE A 184 11.69 1.41 3.81
N GLY A 185 12.21 0.38 4.48
CA GLY A 185 13.60 -0.05 4.47
C GLY A 185 14.31 0.27 5.78
N ASN A 186 15.63 0.18 5.79
CA ASN A 186 16.43 0.46 6.98
C ASN A 186 17.78 1.10 6.61
N PRO A 187 17.97 2.42 6.79
CA PRO A 187 19.24 3.07 6.48
C PRO A 187 20.39 2.61 7.39
N ALA A 188 20.08 2.06 8.57
CA ALA A 188 21.08 1.52 9.48
C ALA A 188 21.53 0.11 9.08
N ASN A 189 20.78 -0.60 8.22
CA ASN A 189 21.13 -1.94 7.75
C ASN A 189 20.83 -2.09 6.24
N PRO A 190 21.76 -1.66 5.37
CA PRO A 190 21.58 -1.75 3.92
C PRO A 190 21.32 -3.19 3.46
N GLY A 191 20.40 -3.33 2.50
CA GLY A 191 19.95 -4.63 1.99
C GLY A 191 18.69 -5.19 2.68
N GLU A 192 18.23 -4.59 3.77
CA GLU A 192 16.95 -4.91 4.41
C GLU A 192 15.75 -4.17 3.78
N GLY A 193 15.88 -3.64 2.57
CA GLY A 193 14.76 -3.01 1.85
C GLY A 193 13.63 -4.00 1.53
N ASN A 194 12.43 -3.45 1.31
CA ASN A 194 11.26 -4.26 0.93
C ASN A 194 11.31 -4.64 -0.56
N ARG A 195 10.61 -5.72 -0.93
CA ARG A 195 10.66 -6.28 -2.30
C ARG A 195 9.28 -6.61 -2.85
N ALA A 196 9.06 -6.32 -4.13
CA ALA A 196 7.88 -6.75 -4.88
C ALA A 196 8.17 -6.85 -6.39
N TYR A 197 7.23 -7.37 -7.17
CA TYR A 197 7.30 -7.23 -8.62
C TYR A 197 7.11 -5.77 -9.04
N VAL A 198 6.15 -5.04 -8.46
CA VAL A 198 6.01 -3.57 -8.56
C VAL A 198 5.84 -2.90 -7.20
N GLY A 199 6.34 -1.68 -7.03
CA GLY A 199 6.14 -0.94 -5.78
C GLY A 199 6.88 -1.57 -4.61
N GLY A 200 8.22 -1.64 -4.70
CA GLY A 200 9.04 -2.38 -3.73
C GLY A 200 8.79 -1.96 -2.28
N GLY A 201 8.66 -0.65 -2.03
CA GLY A 201 8.23 -0.12 -0.74
C GLY A 201 6.71 -0.02 -0.62
N LEU A 202 6.09 0.70 -1.55
CA LEU A 202 4.70 1.10 -1.50
C LEU A 202 4.03 0.98 -2.86
N TYR A 203 2.81 0.44 -2.84
CA TYR A 203 1.92 0.42 -3.98
C TYR A 203 0.61 1.13 -3.63
N PHE A 204 0.16 1.99 -4.54
CA PHE A 204 -1.21 2.47 -4.58
C PHE A 204 -1.82 2.12 -5.93
N GLY A 205 -3.06 1.66 -5.92
CA GLY A 205 -3.78 1.47 -7.18
C GLY A 205 -5.28 1.40 -7.02
N VAL A 206 -5.96 1.30 -8.14
CA VAL A 206 -7.38 0.96 -8.23
C VAL A 206 -7.54 -0.45 -8.80
N GLY A 207 -8.59 -1.16 -8.41
CA GLY A 207 -8.78 -2.62 -8.58
C GLY A 207 -8.66 -3.24 -9.99
N THR A 208 -8.28 -2.51 -11.04
CA THR A 208 -8.40 -2.96 -12.44
C THR A 208 -7.39 -4.02 -12.91
N TYR A 209 -6.25 -4.20 -12.25
CA TYR A 209 -5.20 -5.14 -12.72
C TYR A 209 -5.31 -6.55 -12.12
N PHE A 210 -5.85 -6.63 -10.92
CA PHE A 210 -6.17 -7.88 -10.23
C PHE A 210 -7.66 -8.20 -10.51
N PRO A 211 -8.23 -9.39 -10.21
CA PRO A 211 -9.56 -9.80 -10.72
C PRO A 211 -10.77 -8.94 -10.26
N PHE A 212 -10.55 -7.72 -9.77
CA PHE A 212 -11.48 -6.83 -9.11
C PHE A 212 -11.92 -5.68 -10.03
N LYS A 213 -12.74 -6.01 -11.03
CA LYS A 213 -13.39 -4.97 -11.85
C LYS A 213 -14.54 -4.31 -11.06
N GLY A 214 -14.20 -3.37 -10.18
CA GLY A 214 -15.15 -2.47 -9.52
C GLY A 214 -15.13 -1.09 -10.17
N ASP A 215 -16.28 -0.44 -10.27
CA ASP A 215 -16.37 1.01 -10.50
C ASP A 215 -16.11 1.68 -9.14
N ILE A 216 -14.90 2.20 -8.90
CA ILE A 216 -14.54 2.86 -7.64
C ILE A 216 -14.73 4.37 -7.75
N THR A 217 -15.32 4.92 -6.69
CA THR A 217 -15.59 6.33 -6.46
C THR A 217 -14.60 6.89 -5.42
N ALA A 218 -13.66 7.73 -5.86
CA ALA A 218 -12.76 8.59 -5.08
C ALA A 218 -11.57 7.89 -4.37
N THR A 219 -10.38 8.01 -4.95
CA THR A 219 -9.09 7.70 -4.30
C THR A 219 -8.31 9.00 -4.08
N ASP A 220 -7.97 9.33 -2.82
CA ASP A 220 -7.03 10.41 -2.47
C ASP A 220 -5.91 9.86 -1.56
N PRO A 221 -5.12 8.88 -2.06
CA PRO A 221 -3.95 8.39 -1.35
C PRO A 221 -2.86 9.47 -1.26
N ARG A 222 -2.26 9.58 -0.07
CA ARG A 222 -1.25 10.60 0.23
C ARG A 222 -0.04 9.96 0.89
N ALA A 223 1.15 10.20 0.35
CA ALA A 223 2.42 9.79 0.96
C ALA A 223 3.26 11.03 1.27
N ILE A 224 3.45 11.34 2.55
CA ILE A 224 4.06 12.59 3.00
C ILE A 224 5.20 12.37 4.00
N ASN A 225 6.36 12.99 3.78
CA ASN A 225 7.49 12.98 4.72
C ASN A 225 7.99 11.56 5.09
N ASN A 226 7.95 10.62 4.14
CA ASN A 226 8.44 9.27 4.36
C ASN A 226 9.87 9.09 3.84
N LEU A 227 10.60 8.14 4.40
CA LEU A 227 11.87 7.67 3.88
C LEU A 227 11.68 6.32 3.19
N PHE A 228 12.08 6.19 1.94
CA PHE A 228 12.17 4.93 1.21
C PHE A 228 13.64 4.63 0.95
N TYR A 229 14.16 3.56 1.53
CA TYR A 229 15.57 3.20 1.48
C TYR A 229 15.76 1.75 1.01
N ASP A 230 16.60 1.53 0.01
CA ASP A 230 16.99 0.19 -0.51
C ASP A 230 15.83 -0.70 -0.99
N ASN A 231 14.64 -0.16 -1.27
CA ASN A 231 13.52 -0.96 -1.74
C ASN A 231 13.72 -1.40 -3.20
N VAL A 232 13.19 -2.57 -3.55
CA VAL A 232 13.45 -3.25 -4.82
C VAL A 232 12.14 -3.64 -5.49
N ALA A 233 11.99 -3.26 -6.75
CA ALA A 233 10.98 -3.80 -7.65
C ALA A 233 11.64 -4.66 -8.74
N GLU A 234 10.91 -5.62 -9.30
CA GLU A 234 11.35 -6.33 -10.51
C GLU A 234 11.01 -5.54 -11.77
N ASP A 235 9.79 -5.01 -11.88
CA ASP A 235 9.31 -4.30 -13.06
C ASP A 235 9.34 -2.77 -12.90
N GLY A 236 8.74 -2.21 -11.85
CA GLY A 236 8.69 -0.76 -11.70
C GLY A 236 8.42 -0.24 -10.29
N GLY A 237 8.85 1.00 -10.02
CA GLY A 237 8.57 1.68 -8.76
C GLY A 237 9.30 1.05 -7.57
N GLY A 238 10.64 1.01 -7.61
CA GLY A 238 11.45 0.42 -6.54
C GLY A 238 11.07 0.92 -5.15
N ALA A 239 10.79 2.21 -5.01
CA ALA A 239 10.20 2.78 -3.80
C ALA A 239 8.67 2.80 -3.85
N VAL A 240 8.10 3.45 -4.86
CA VAL A 240 6.67 3.76 -4.95
C VAL A 240 6.15 3.44 -6.34
N TYR A 241 5.03 2.73 -6.41
CA TYR A 241 4.30 2.50 -7.65
C TYR A 241 2.86 2.98 -7.49
N LEU A 242 2.40 3.80 -8.44
CA LEU A 242 1.02 4.28 -8.50
C LEU A 242 0.37 3.76 -9.77
N GLU A 243 -0.78 3.09 -9.64
CA GLU A 243 -1.51 2.50 -10.77
C GLU A 243 -2.92 3.07 -10.96
N ASN A 244 -3.25 3.32 -12.22
CA ASN A 244 -4.59 3.60 -12.73
C ASN A 244 -5.31 4.75 -11.99
N LEU A 245 -4.59 5.86 -11.84
CA LEU A 245 -5.13 7.08 -11.28
C LEU A 245 -6.16 7.67 -12.24
N ASP A 246 -7.45 7.58 -11.95
CA ASP A 246 -8.48 8.26 -12.73
C ASP A 246 -8.72 9.69 -12.19
N PRO A 247 -8.60 10.74 -13.03
CA PRO A 247 -8.70 12.15 -12.62
C PRO A 247 -10.04 12.56 -12.01
N GLU A 248 -11.13 11.83 -12.28
CA GLU A 248 -12.44 12.17 -11.71
C GLU A 248 -12.48 11.94 -10.19
N PHE A 249 -11.45 11.30 -9.62
CA PHE A 249 -11.50 10.71 -8.29
C PHE A 249 -10.49 11.26 -7.27
N GLY A 250 -9.62 12.20 -7.64
CA GLY A 250 -8.73 12.89 -6.71
C GLY A 250 -7.36 13.23 -7.30
N GLU A 251 -6.65 14.16 -6.64
CA GLU A 251 -5.25 14.45 -6.94
C GLU A 251 -4.34 13.56 -6.10
N PHE A 252 -3.35 12.91 -6.71
CA PHE A 252 -2.39 12.14 -5.93
C PHE A 252 -1.35 13.08 -5.30
N PHE A 253 -1.17 13.02 -3.97
CA PHE A 253 -0.17 13.85 -3.27
C PHE A 253 1.03 13.04 -2.74
N ILE A 254 2.19 13.19 -3.40
CA ILE A 254 3.50 12.73 -2.91
C ILE A 254 4.30 13.95 -2.49
N GLY A 255 4.45 14.17 -1.19
CA GLY A 255 5.05 15.39 -0.65
C GLY A 255 6.20 15.13 0.33
N GLY A 256 7.35 15.78 0.16
CA GLY A 256 8.37 15.79 1.23
C GLY A 256 9.06 14.45 1.50
N ASN A 257 8.93 13.46 0.62
CA ASN A 257 9.52 12.14 0.82
C ASN A 257 11.02 12.15 0.45
N VAL A 258 11.76 11.17 0.96
CA VAL A 258 13.17 10.95 0.65
C VAL A 258 13.33 9.53 0.13
N LEU A 259 13.77 9.36 -1.11
CA LEU A 259 13.95 8.06 -1.76
C LEU A 259 15.45 7.87 -2.00
N ILE A 260 16.05 6.88 -1.33
CA ILE A 260 17.49 6.58 -1.41
C ILE A 260 17.72 5.12 -1.80
N ASN A 261 18.62 4.87 -2.75
CA ASN A 261 19.05 3.53 -3.20
C ASN A 261 17.93 2.55 -3.58
N ASN A 262 16.74 3.04 -3.97
CA ASN A 262 15.68 2.17 -4.46
C ASN A 262 15.90 1.80 -5.94
N ARG A 263 15.61 0.56 -6.31
CA ARG A 263 15.94 0.00 -7.63
C ARG A 263 14.79 -0.77 -8.25
N SER A 264 14.73 -0.75 -9.59
CA SER A 264 13.90 -1.65 -10.40
C SER A 264 14.79 -2.44 -11.37
N ALA A 265 14.42 -3.65 -11.77
CA ALA A 265 15.19 -4.41 -12.77
C ALA A 265 14.93 -3.95 -14.21
N THR A 266 13.80 -3.27 -14.47
CA THR A 266 13.53 -2.62 -15.76
C THR A 266 13.70 -1.09 -15.69
N ALA A 267 13.97 -0.45 -16.84
CA ALA A 267 14.25 0.98 -16.95
C ALA A 267 13.06 1.90 -16.61
N ALA A 268 11.88 1.33 -16.35
CA ALA A 268 10.66 2.06 -16.05
C ALA A 268 10.60 2.44 -14.55
N GLY A 269 11.00 3.68 -14.21
CA GLY A 269 10.73 4.27 -12.89
C GLY A 269 11.47 3.59 -11.73
N ASN A 270 12.81 3.63 -11.74
CA ASN A 270 13.67 3.00 -10.74
C ASN A 270 13.27 3.31 -9.29
N ALA A 271 12.97 4.58 -9.00
CA ALA A 271 12.50 5.03 -7.69
C ALA A 271 10.98 5.01 -7.62
N MET A 272 10.36 5.65 -8.60
CA MET A 272 8.93 5.89 -8.61
C MET A 272 8.37 5.69 -10.01
N LEU A 273 7.28 4.94 -10.11
CA LEU A 273 6.53 4.78 -11.34
C LEU A 273 5.10 5.26 -11.17
N LEU A 274 4.64 6.05 -12.12
CA LEU A 274 3.34 6.69 -12.15
C LEU A 274 2.61 6.22 -13.42
N PHE A 275 1.70 5.27 -13.25
CA PHE A 275 0.86 4.76 -14.34
C PHE A 275 -0.55 5.32 -14.22
N ALA A 276 -0.94 6.18 -15.16
CA ALA A 276 -2.24 6.85 -15.17
C ALA A 276 -2.84 6.87 -16.60
N PRO A 277 -3.82 5.99 -16.90
CA PRO A 277 -4.50 6.00 -18.18
C PRO A 277 -5.60 7.08 -18.19
N GLY A 278 -5.24 8.36 -18.37
CA GLY A 278 -6.21 9.47 -18.44
C GLY A 278 -5.58 10.84 -18.26
N GLU A 279 -6.41 11.88 -18.11
CA GLU A 279 -5.98 13.26 -17.77
C GLU A 279 -5.68 13.45 -16.28
N SER A 280 -4.88 12.58 -15.68
CA SER A 280 -4.73 12.49 -14.21
C SER A 280 -3.74 13.51 -13.67
N GLY A 281 -4.13 14.28 -12.64
CA GLY A 281 -3.21 15.18 -11.93
C GLY A 281 -2.37 14.42 -10.90
N VAL A 282 -1.09 14.18 -11.20
CA VAL A 282 -0.13 13.69 -10.18
C VAL A 282 0.65 14.87 -9.65
N ILE A 283 0.51 15.14 -8.35
CA ILE A 283 1.19 16.23 -7.68
C ILE A 283 2.32 15.67 -6.80
N ALA A 284 3.55 15.71 -7.32
CA ALA A 284 4.75 15.26 -6.61
C ALA A 284 5.66 16.44 -6.23
N PHE A 285 5.49 17.01 -5.02
CA PHE A 285 6.25 18.17 -4.55
C PHE A 285 7.33 17.80 -3.52
N ASN A 286 8.47 18.51 -3.53
CA ASN A 286 9.49 18.48 -2.47
C ASN A 286 10.03 17.09 -2.11
N THR A 287 10.08 16.15 -3.06
CA THR A 287 10.61 14.81 -2.83
C THR A 287 12.09 14.77 -3.21
N MET A 288 12.95 14.33 -2.30
CA MET A 288 14.38 14.12 -2.57
C MET A 288 14.60 12.71 -3.12
N ILE A 289 15.39 12.57 -4.19
CA ILE A 289 15.71 11.26 -4.77
C ILE A 289 17.21 11.12 -4.98
N ASP A 290 17.81 10.11 -4.34
CA ASP A 290 19.23 9.72 -4.43
C ASP A 290 19.31 8.19 -4.64
N ASN A 291 18.95 7.75 -5.85
CA ASN A 291 18.93 6.34 -6.22
C ASN A 291 19.99 6.03 -7.30
N VAL A 292 20.62 4.86 -7.17
CA VAL A 292 21.54 4.32 -8.18
C VAL A 292 20.74 3.57 -9.24
N THR A 293 20.79 4.03 -10.49
CA THR A 293 20.16 3.38 -11.65
C THR A 293 21.03 2.25 -12.17
N THR A 294 20.49 1.04 -12.36
CA THR A 294 21.20 -0.05 -13.05
C THR A 294 21.00 0.01 -14.56
N GLU A 295 22.07 -0.32 -15.30
CA GLU A 295 22.36 -0.11 -16.73
C GLU A 295 21.50 -0.93 -17.73
N THR A 296 20.17 -0.96 -17.61
CA THR A 296 19.33 -1.62 -18.63
C THR A 296 18.59 -0.59 -19.48
N THR A 297 19.19 -0.21 -20.62
CA THR A 297 18.54 0.58 -21.66
C THR A 297 17.26 -0.11 -22.18
N LEU A 298 16.10 0.53 -22.04
CA LEU A 298 14.97 0.25 -22.94
C LEU A 298 15.25 0.92 -24.31
N PRO A 299 15.07 0.21 -25.45
CA PRO A 299 15.25 0.82 -26.76
C PRO A 299 14.29 2.00 -26.94
N GLY A 300 14.84 3.22 -27.01
CA GLY A 300 14.09 4.46 -27.21
C GLY A 300 13.91 5.36 -25.98
N LEU A 301 14.26 4.91 -24.76
CA LEU A 301 14.06 5.69 -23.52
C LEU A 301 15.35 6.13 -22.79
N GLY A 302 16.53 5.74 -23.27
CA GLY A 302 17.79 6.11 -22.61
C GLY A 302 17.96 5.52 -21.20
N ASP A 303 19.15 5.65 -20.63
CA ASP A 303 19.59 4.92 -19.43
C ASP A 303 19.02 5.42 -18.07
N PHE A 304 18.11 6.40 -18.02
CA PHE A 304 18.00 7.22 -16.80
C PHE A 304 16.60 7.76 -16.49
N THR A 305 15.63 6.89 -16.15
CA THR A 305 14.32 7.37 -15.67
C THR A 305 14.11 7.05 -14.19
N THR A 306 14.51 7.97 -13.31
CA THR A 306 14.29 7.94 -11.86
C THR A 306 12.80 8.02 -11.50
N VAL A 307 12.03 8.77 -12.31
CA VAL A 307 10.57 8.91 -12.21
C VAL A 307 9.99 8.80 -13.62
N LEU A 308 9.13 7.80 -13.87
CA LEU A 308 8.44 7.63 -15.16
C LEU A 308 6.96 8.00 -15.02
N VAL A 309 6.43 8.79 -15.97
CA VAL A 309 5.00 9.10 -16.12
C VAL A 309 4.53 8.59 -17.48
N SER A 310 3.49 7.75 -17.51
CA SER A 310 3.09 7.05 -18.74
C SER A 310 2.16 7.83 -19.69
N ASN A 311 1.73 9.07 -19.40
CA ASN A 311 0.79 9.80 -20.26
C ASN A 311 0.88 11.35 -20.23
N ALA A 312 0.52 11.98 -21.36
CA ALA A 312 0.84 13.36 -21.77
C ALA A 312 -0.07 14.48 -21.22
N SER A 313 -1.20 14.13 -20.61
CA SER A 313 -2.20 15.11 -20.14
C SER A 313 -2.11 15.40 -18.64
N SER A 314 -1.20 14.73 -17.93
CA SER A 314 -0.99 14.87 -16.50
C SER A 314 -0.15 16.11 -16.16
N THR A 315 -0.65 16.98 -15.28
CA THR A 315 0.16 18.11 -14.77
C THR A 315 1.04 17.62 -13.63
N LEU A 316 2.34 17.44 -13.90
CA LEU A 316 3.34 17.09 -12.89
C LEU A 316 4.09 18.34 -12.42
N PHE A 317 3.83 18.79 -11.19
CA PHE A 317 4.61 19.86 -10.58
C PHE A 317 5.79 19.28 -9.79
N VAL A 318 6.97 19.24 -10.40
CA VAL A 318 8.19 18.76 -9.74
C VAL A 318 8.99 19.92 -9.14
N ASN A 319 9.14 19.94 -7.82
CA ASN A 319 10.19 20.73 -7.15
C ASN A 319 11.05 19.80 -6.28
N ASN A 320 11.80 18.92 -6.94
CA ASN A 320 12.55 17.84 -6.31
C ASN A 320 14.06 18.16 -6.28
N ILE A 321 14.75 17.70 -5.25
CA ILE A 321 16.22 17.74 -5.16
C ILE A 321 16.74 16.34 -5.50
N ILE A 322 17.52 16.22 -6.57
CA ILE A 322 18.15 14.96 -6.99
C ILE A 322 19.66 15.07 -6.75
N ALA A 323 20.23 14.17 -5.95
CA ALA A 323 21.65 14.17 -5.58
C ALA A 323 22.30 12.83 -5.92
N ASN A 324 23.61 12.83 -6.22
CA ASN A 324 24.49 11.65 -6.44
C ASN A 324 24.10 10.60 -7.50
N THR A 325 23.07 10.80 -8.32
CA THR A 325 22.92 10.06 -9.57
C THR A 325 24.07 10.42 -10.51
N THR A 326 24.79 9.46 -11.10
CA THR A 326 25.85 9.73 -12.08
C THR A 326 25.27 10.49 -13.27
N ILE A 327 25.37 11.82 -13.26
CA ILE A 327 24.80 12.73 -14.25
C ILE A 327 25.64 12.65 -15.53
N SER A 328 25.46 11.59 -16.33
CA SER A 328 26.06 11.53 -17.66
C SER A 328 25.17 12.14 -18.75
N ASN A 329 23.87 12.34 -18.50
CA ASN A 329 23.00 13.27 -19.23
C ASN A 329 21.73 13.51 -18.39
N ALA A 330 21.30 14.77 -18.37
CA ALA A 330 20.29 15.36 -17.50
C ALA A 330 19.05 14.51 -17.17
N THR A 331 18.59 14.66 -15.92
CA THR A 331 17.28 14.27 -15.41
C THR A 331 16.20 14.55 -16.44
N ALA A 332 15.51 13.49 -16.83
CA ALA A 332 14.47 13.54 -17.82
C ALA A 332 13.16 13.11 -17.17
N ILE A 333 12.22 14.05 -17.05
CA ILE A 333 10.81 13.66 -16.93
C ILE A 333 10.44 13.16 -18.33
N PHE A 334 10.43 11.85 -18.53
CA PHE A 334 9.98 11.26 -19.78
C PHE A 334 8.48 11.00 -19.67
N ASP A 335 7.72 11.63 -20.57
CA ASP A 335 6.40 11.15 -20.93
C ASP A 335 6.56 10.19 -22.11
N TYR A 336 5.97 9.01 -21.97
CA TYR A 336 6.00 7.93 -22.94
C TYR A 336 5.48 8.34 -24.33
N ASN A 337 4.57 9.34 -24.39
CA ASN A 337 3.95 9.81 -25.63
C ASN A 337 4.61 11.07 -26.22
N THR A 338 5.17 11.97 -25.39
CA THR A 338 5.73 13.26 -25.87
C THR A 338 7.24 13.37 -25.76
N GLY A 339 7.92 12.41 -25.12
CA GLY A 339 9.36 12.44 -24.89
C GLY A 339 9.75 13.26 -23.66
N LEU A 340 10.93 13.88 -23.72
CA LEU A 340 11.53 14.66 -22.62
C LEU A 340 10.70 15.92 -22.30
N ILE A 341 9.98 15.93 -21.17
CA ILE A 341 9.12 17.05 -20.73
C ILE A 341 9.95 18.17 -20.09
N SER A 342 11.04 17.83 -19.40
CA SER A 342 11.96 18.85 -18.88
C SER A 342 13.39 18.32 -18.77
N LYS A 343 14.35 19.22 -19.00
CA LYS A 343 15.78 19.02 -18.84
C LYS A 343 16.25 20.06 -17.82
N GLY A 344 16.51 19.63 -16.59
CA GLY A 344 17.13 20.45 -15.53
C GLY A 344 18.63 20.25 -15.53
#